data_AF-A0A2V5LM43-F1
#
_entry.id   AF-A0A2V5LM43-F1
#
_cell.length_a   1.000
_cell.length_b   1.000
_cell.length_c   1.000
_cell.angle_alpha   90.00
_cell.angle_beta   90.00
_cell.angle_gamma   90.00
#
_symmetry.space_group_name_H-M   'P 1'
#
loop_
_entity.id
_entity.type
_entity.pdbx_description
1 polymer ?
#
loop_
_entity_poly.entity_id
_entity_poly.type
_entity_poly.pdbx_seq_one_letter_code
_entity_poly.pdbx_strand_id
1 'polypeptide(L)'
;MNEVLPRELAEEFRRCFKLAAEATEPVIHEYVLPYDDQTRHYEARMVRHNGDKILTIVRDVTRRKEAEQALQRNQTLLKMIMDNCFSMIFLKDLQGWYIYINLKFAEFAHRSVNELIGKTDFEIFPHAQAAVFHSNDLKVLEAGVPLEFEEAAVHDDGSHIGVVCKFPLFDVEGKIYAIGGIVTDIPERKRAEGALRESEQLFRNMADHAPVMIWVSNPVGEATYVNKQWTDFTGTTFEQGLGVGWLDSAHPNDRPMVSPSASKPRMC
;
A
#
# COMPACT_ATOMS: atom_id res chain seq x y z
N MET A 1 48.29 -15.86 15.08
CA MET A 1 47.07 -15.60 14.27
C MET A 1 45.83 -16.26 14.88
N ASN A 2 45.85 -17.57 15.13
CA ASN A 2 44.75 -18.26 15.85
C ASN A 2 44.59 -17.82 17.32
N GLU A 3 45.58 -17.12 17.89
CA GLU A 3 45.54 -16.55 19.24
C GLU A 3 44.83 -15.19 19.33
N VAL A 4 44.59 -14.52 18.19
CA VAL A 4 44.08 -13.13 18.13
C VAL A 4 42.82 -13.02 17.28
N LEU A 5 42.63 -13.93 16.31
CA LEU A 5 41.47 -13.97 15.43
C LEU A 5 40.74 -15.31 15.58
N PRO A 6 39.41 -15.34 15.36
CA PRO A 6 38.66 -16.58 15.20
C PRO A 6 39.32 -17.51 14.18
N ARG A 7 39.24 -18.82 14.41
CA ARG A 7 39.97 -19.83 13.61
C ARG A 7 39.64 -19.75 12.11
N GLU A 8 38.37 -19.59 11.77
CA GLU A 8 37.91 -19.46 10.37
C GLU A 8 38.53 -18.24 9.70
N LEU A 9 38.48 -17.09 10.37
CA LEU A 9 39.07 -15.86 9.85
C LEU A 9 40.59 -15.97 9.72
N ALA A 10 41.26 -16.64 10.65
CA ALA A 10 42.69 -16.87 10.55
C ALA A 10 43.07 -17.77 9.36
N GLU A 11 42.27 -18.80 9.05
CA GLU A 11 42.48 -19.62 7.85
C GLU A 11 42.28 -18.82 6.58
N GLU A 12 41.29 -17.92 6.55
CA GLU A 12 41.03 -17.05 5.41
C GLU A 12 42.13 -16.01 5.19
N PHE A 13 42.62 -15.37 6.25
CA PHE A 13 43.78 -14.46 6.15
C PHE A 13 45.04 -15.17 5.64
N ARG A 14 45.29 -16.44 6.02
CA ARG A 14 46.41 -17.22 5.45
C ARG A 14 46.25 -17.42 3.94
N ARG A 15 45.03 -17.65 3.47
CA ARG A 15 44.72 -17.76 2.03
C ARG A 15 44.98 -16.43 1.33
N CYS A 16 44.47 -15.32 1.88
CA CYS A 16 44.68 -13.99 1.33
C CYS A 16 46.15 -13.59 1.30
N PHE A 17 46.96 -13.97 2.29
CA PHE A 17 48.40 -13.74 2.28
C PHE A 17 49.11 -14.49 1.15
N LYS A 18 48.78 -15.75 0.91
CA LYS A 18 49.34 -16.50 -0.23
C LYS A 18 48.99 -15.84 -1.55
N LEU A 19 47.73 -15.43 -1.73
CA LEU A 19 47.29 -14.71 -2.92
C LEU A 19 48.02 -13.37 -3.08
N ALA A 20 48.19 -12.61 -1.99
CA ALA A 20 48.85 -11.31 -2.02
C ALA A 20 50.36 -11.40 -2.33
N ALA A 21 51.01 -12.53 -2.04
CA ALA A 21 52.41 -12.76 -2.39
C ALA A 21 52.63 -12.94 -3.90
N GLU A 22 51.63 -13.49 -4.60
CA GLU A 22 51.67 -13.76 -6.03
C GLU A 22 51.02 -12.63 -6.86
N ALA A 23 50.06 -11.90 -6.28
CA ALA A 23 49.33 -10.84 -6.94
C ALA A 23 50.16 -9.55 -7.17
N THR A 24 49.93 -8.92 -8.32
CA THR A 24 50.41 -7.56 -8.63
C THR A 24 49.48 -6.47 -8.09
N GLU A 25 48.21 -6.80 -7.86
CA GLU A 25 47.21 -5.89 -7.31
C GLU A 25 46.92 -6.19 -5.82
N PRO A 26 46.47 -5.18 -5.04
CA PRO A 26 46.08 -5.39 -3.65
C PRO A 26 44.97 -6.43 -3.51
N VAL A 27 45.19 -7.44 -2.67
CA VAL A 27 44.15 -8.37 -2.25
C VAL A 27 43.32 -7.70 -1.17
N ILE A 28 42.04 -7.50 -1.43
CA ILE A 28 41.09 -6.90 -0.50
C ILE A 28 40.26 -8.01 0.15
N HIS A 29 40.20 -8.01 1.48
CA HIS A 29 39.37 -8.92 2.25
C HIS A 29 38.56 -8.14 3.28
N GLU A 30 37.24 -8.20 3.15
CA GLU A 30 36.31 -7.64 4.13
C GLU A 30 35.90 -8.72 5.13
N TYR A 31 35.90 -8.36 6.42
CA TYR A 31 35.55 -9.28 7.50
C TYR A 31 34.90 -8.54 8.65
N VAL A 32 34.32 -9.33 9.56
CA VAL A 32 33.55 -8.82 10.70
C VAL A 32 34.11 -9.39 11.98
N LEU A 33 34.28 -8.54 13.00
CA LEU A 33 34.67 -8.97 14.33
C LEU A 33 33.71 -8.40 15.38
N PRO A 34 33.28 -9.20 16.36
CA PRO A 34 32.62 -8.67 17.55
C PRO A 34 33.65 -7.88 18.39
N TYR A 35 33.30 -6.68 18.79
CA TYR A 35 34.08 -5.82 19.68
C TYR A 35 33.13 -5.11 20.65
N ASP A 36 33.24 -5.41 21.95
CA ASP A 36 32.48 -4.76 23.01
C ASP A 36 30.95 -4.81 22.78
N ASP A 37 30.42 -6.02 22.57
CA ASP A 37 29.03 -6.32 22.18
C ASP A 37 28.53 -5.69 20.87
N GLN A 38 29.41 -5.06 20.08
CA GLN A 38 29.08 -4.49 18.79
C GLN A 38 29.79 -5.23 17.65
N THR A 39 29.09 -5.37 16.54
CA THR A 39 29.62 -5.96 15.31
C THR A 39 30.37 -4.88 14.53
N ARG A 40 31.70 -5.03 14.36
CA ARG A 40 32.51 -4.10 13.56
C ARG A 40 32.95 -4.70 12.24
N HIS A 41 32.86 -3.91 11.19
CA HIS A 41 33.30 -4.28 9.84
C HIS A 41 34.69 -3.72 9.57
N TYR A 42 35.58 -4.58 9.07
CA TYR A 42 36.95 -4.24 8.73
C TYR A 42 37.24 -4.60 7.27
N GLU A 43 38.03 -3.77 6.62
CA GLU A 43 38.59 -4.03 5.29
C GLU A 43 40.11 -4.15 5.44
N ALA A 44 40.65 -5.33 5.16
CA ALA A 44 42.08 -5.57 5.06
C ALA A 44 42.53 -5.49 3.60
N ARG A 45 43.48 -4.61 3.31
CA ARG A 45 44.19 -4.57 2.03
C ARG A 45 45.59 -5.13 2.21
N MET A 46 45.89 -6.20 1.47
CA MET A 46 47.13 -6.93 1.56
C MET A 46 47.90 -6.74 0.25
N VAL A 47 49.14 -6.27 0.36
CA VAL A 47 50.01 -6.01 -0.80
C VAL A 47 51.38 -6.59 -0.53
N ARG A 48 52.00 -7.20 -1.54
CA ARG A 48 53.40 -7.61 -1.45
C ARG A 48 54.29 -6.39 -1.23
N HIS A 49 55.18 -6.47 -0.24
CA HIS A 49 56.13 -5.43 0.09
C HIS A 49 57.54 -6.03 0.24
N ASN A 50 58.40 -5.89 -0.77
CA ASN A 50 59.82 -6.31 -0.75
C ASN A 50 60.07 -7.78 -0.32
N GLY A 51 60.26 -8.66 -1.30
CA GLY A 51 60.49 -10.09 -1.06
C GLY A 51 59.24 -10.78 -0.53
N ASP A 52 59.41 -11.61 0.51
CA ASP A 52 58.34 -12.44 1.10
C ASP A 52 57.47 -11.71 2.14
N LYS A 53 57.61 -10.39 2.29
CA LYS A 53 56.81 -9.64 3.27
C LYS A 53 55.51 -9.14 2.62
N ILE A 54 54.46 -9.13 3.43
CA ILE A 54 53.14 -8.63 3.04
C ILE A 54 52.79 -7.45 3.95
N LEU A 55 52.52 -6.30 3.34
CA LEU A 55 51.94 -5.16 4.04
C LEU A 55 50.43 -5.35 4.11
N THR A 56 49.87 -5.35 5.33
CA THR A 56 48.42 -5.39 5.55
C THR A 56 47.97 -4.07 6.16
N ILE A 57 47.07 -3.38 5.48
CA ILE A 57 46.40 -2.17 5.96
C ILE A 57 44.99 -2.56 6.34
N VAL A 58 44.63 -2.44 7.63
CA VAL A 58 43.28 -2.69 8.12
C VAL A 58 42.57 -1.37 8.36
N ARG A 59 41.38 -1.22 7.80
CA ARG A 59 40.52 -0.05 8.00
C ARG A 59 39.21 -0.48 8.65
N ASP A 60 38.81 0.23 9.70
CA ASP A 60 37.44 0.14 10.22
C ASP A 60 36.49 0.81 9.21
N VAL A 61 35.59 0.02 8.64
CA VAL A 61 34.59 0.45 7.65
C VAL A 61 33.17 0.31 8.18
N THR A 62 33.00 0.12 9.50
CA THR A 62 31.69 -0.09 10.15
C THR A 62 30.69 0.99 9.79
N ARG A 63 31.04 2.26 10.02
CA ARG A 63 30.16 3.40 9.72
C ARG A 63 29.73 3.46 8.25
N ARG A 64 30.66 3.16 7.33
CA ARG A 64 30.36 3.16 5.89
C ARG A 64 29.38 2.05 5.54
N LYS A 65 29.64 0.82 6.00
CA LYS A 65 28.79 -0.34 5.75
C LYS A 65 27.41 -0.18 6.36
N GLU A 66 27.30 0.35 7.57
CA GLU A 66 26.02 0.62 8.22
C GLU A 66 25.20 1.66 7.45
N ALA A 67 25.83 2.74 6.99
CA ALA A 67 25.15 3.77 6.19
C ALA A 67 24.69 3.23 4.82
N GLU A 68 25.54 2.46 4.13
CA GLU A 68 25.20 1.81 2.86
C GLU A 68 24.05 0.81 3.04
N GLN A 69 24.09 -0.01 4.09
CA GLN A 69 23.02 -0.96 4.40
C GLN A 69 21.71 -0.26 4.79
N ALA A 70 21.77 0.80 5.59
CA ALA A 70 20.59 1.58 5.96
C ALA A 70 19.95 2.22 4.72
N LEU A 71 20.76 2.79 3.82
CA LEU A 71 20.28 3.34 2.56
C LEU A 71 19.62 2.25 1.69
N GLN A 72 20.28 1.11 1.52
CA GLN A 72 19.75 -0.01 0.74
C GLN A 72 18.43 -0.54 1.33
N ARG A 73 18.36 -0.66 2.66
CA ARG A 73 17.13 -1.08 3.37
C ARG A 73 16.00 -0.07 3.14
N ASN A 74 16.26 1.22 3.29
CA ASN A 74 15.26 2.26 3.05
C ASN A 74 14.77 2.27 1.60
N GLN A 75 15.68 2.16 0.62
CA GLN A 75 15.31 2.07 -0.80
C GLN A 75 14.45 0.85 -1.10
N THR A 76 14.81 -0.31 -0.53
CA THR A 76 14.05 -1.55 -0.70
C THR A 76 12.67 -1.43 -0.07
N LEU A 77 12.59 -0.90 1.15
CA LEU A 77 11.34 -0.68 1.86
C LEU A 77 10.41 0.25 1.09
N LEU A 78 10.91 1.41 0.64
CA LEU A 78 10.14 2.37 -0.14
C LEU A 78 9.64 1.74 -1.44
N LYS A 79 10.49 1.00 -2.16
CA LYS A 79 10.08 0.28 -3.37
C LYS A 79 8.97 -0.72 -3.08
N MET A 80 9.09 -1.52 -2.03
CA MET A 80 8.05 -2.50 -1.64
C MET A 80 6.72 -1.83 -1.29
N ILE A 81 6.74 -0.70 -0.55
CA ILE A 81 5.53 0.06 -0.21
C ILE A 81 4.84 0.56 -1.47
N MET A 82 5.62 1.13 -2.41
CA MET A 82 5.08 1.69 -3.64
C MET A 82 4.53 0.61 -4.58
N ASP A 83 5.23 -0.52 -4.71
CA ASP A 83 4.85 -1.63 -5.60
C ASP A 83 3.63 -2.41 -5.07
N ASN A 84 3.39 -2.42 -3.75
CA ASN A 84 2.21 -3.05 -3.12
C ASN A 84 1.08 -2.05 -2.81
N CYS A 85 1.24 -0.76 -3.14
CA CYS A 85 0.15 0.19 -3.05
C CYS A 85 -0.96 -0.19 -4.03
N PHE A 86 -2.22 -0.03 -3.66
CA PHE A 86 -3.36 -0.27 -4.56
C PHE A 86 -3.58 0.88 -5.55
N SER A 87 -3.03 2.06 -5.28
CA SER A 87 -3.12 3.24 -6.14
C SER A 87 -2.01 3.20 -7.21
N MET A 88 -2.29 3.76 -8.39
CA MET A 88 -1.24 3.99 -9.37
C MET A 88 -0.44 5.22 -8.97
N ILE A 89 0.87 5.14 -9.07
CA ILE A 89 1.77 6.24 -8.74
C ILE A 89 2.75 6.44 -9.88
N PHE A 90 2.93 7.70 -10.27
CA PHE A 90 3.87 8.08 -11.30
C PHE A 90 4.62 9.37 -10.94
N LEU A 91 5.81 9.52 -11.51
CA LEU A 91 6.55 10.78 -11.58
C LEU A 91 6.94 11.07 -13.03
N LYS A 92 6.83 12.32 -13.42
CA LYS A 92 7.32 12.84 -14.70
C LYS A 92 8.32 13.96 -14.48
N ASP A 93 9.30 14.09 -15.37
CA ASP A 93 10.11 15.30 -15.43
C ASP A 93 9.33 16.49 -16.01
N LEU A 94 9.98 17.66 -16.10
CA LEU A 94 9.37 18.88 -16.64
C LEU A 94 9.07 18.81 -18.14
N GLN A 95 9.62 17.82 -18.86
CA GLN A 95 9.33 17.57 -20.26
C GLN A 95 8.14 16.61 -20.42
N GLY A 96 7.61 16.07 -19.32
CA GLY A 96 6.49 15.13 -19.30
C GLY A 96 6.90 13.66 -19.46
N TRP A 97 8.20 13.34 -19.32
CA TRP A 97 8.70 11.98 -19.48
C TRP A 97 8.57 11.25 -18.16
N TYR A 98 8.01 10.04 -18.19
CA TYR A 98 7.90 9.20 -17.00
C TYR A 98 9.30 8.80 -16.49
N ILE A 99 9.68 9.32 -15.32
CA ILE A 99 10.94 8.97 -14.63
C ILE A 99 10.73 7.90 -13.56
N TYR A 100 9.49 7.69 -13.13
CA TYR A 100 9.11 6.63 -12.21
C TYR A 100 7.64 6.25 -12.41
N ILE A 101 7.34 4.96 -12.29
CA ILE A 101 5.99 4.43 -12.14
C ILE A 101 6.03 3.23 -11.18
N ASN A 102 4.96 3.02 -10.40
CA ASN A 102 4.83 1.80 -9.60
C ASN A 102 4.25 0.64 -10.41
N LEU A 103 4.29 -0.57 -9.83
CA LEU A 103 3.79 -1.78 -10.49
C LEU A 103 2.31 -1.66 -10.91
N LYS A 104 1.46 -1.01 -10.11
CA LYS A 104 0.04 -0.82 -10.46
C LYS A 104 -0.18 -0.01 -11.73
N PHE A 105 0.61 1.03 -11.96
CA PHE A 105 0.53 1.79 -13.20
C PHE A 105 0.93 0.93 -14.40
N ALA A 106 1.98 0.11 -14.26
CA ALA A 106 2.43 -0.79 -15.32
C ALA A 106 1.38 -1.88 -15.64
N GLU A 107 0.77 -2.46 -14.60
CA GLU A 107 -0.35 -3.40 -14.73
C GLU A 107 -1.54 -2.76 -15.46
N PHE A 108 -1.89 -1.53 -15.06
CA PHE A 108 -2.95 -0.75 -15.69
C PHE A 108 -2.64 -0.45 -17.16
N ALA A 109 -1.41 -0.10 -17.52
CA ALA A 109 -1.03 0.17 -18.91
C ALA A 109 -0.75 -1.10 -19.74
N HIS A 110 -0.93 -2.29 -19.16
CA HIS A 110 -0.64 -3.60 -19.76
C HIS A 110 0.76 -3.71 -20.40
N ARG A 111 1.74 -3.02 -19.82
CA ARG A 111 3.12 -2.90 -20.34
C ARG A 111 4.11 -2.95 -19.19
N SER A 112 5.33 -3.40 -19.47
CA SER A 112 6.36 -3.47 -18.42
C SER A 112 6.85 -2.08 -18.03
N VAL A 113 7.36 -1.94 -16.79
CA VAL A 113 7.93 -0.66 -16.31
C VAL A 113 9.01 -0.14 -17.27
N ASN A 114 9.89 -1.01 -17.75
CA ASN A 114 10.99 -0.64 -18.64
C ASN A 114 10.52 -0.10 -20.00
N GLU A 115 9.33 -0.48 -20.45
CA GLU A 115 8.76 0.03 -21.70
C GLU A 115 8.06 1.37 -21.53
N LEU A 116 7.72 1.78 -20.32
CA LEU A 116 6.95 2.99 -20.03
C LEU A 116 7.84 4.13 -19.52
N ILE A 117 8.92 3.81 -18.82
CA ILE A 117 9.92 4.79 -18.40
C ILE A 117 10.54 5.46 -19.64
N GLY A 118 10.66 6.79 -19.59
CA GLY A 118 11.19 7.62 -20.67
C GLY A 118 10.17 7.95 -21.77
N LYS A 119 8.90 7.58 -21.62
CA LYS A 119 7.82 7.95 -22.54
C LYS A 119 6.99 9.10 -22.00
N THR A 120 6.23 9.73 -22.88
CA THR A 120 5.24 10.77 -22.55
C THR A 120 3.81 10.20 -22.54
N ASP A 121 2.84 10.96 -22.02
CA ASP A 121 1.42 10.57 -22.08
C ASP A 121 0.98 10.26 -23.52
N PHE A 122 1.48 11.01 -24.51
CA PHE A 122 1.11 10.89 -25.92
C PHE A 122 1.59 9.59 -26.58
N GLU A 123 2.56 8.90 -25.97
CA GLU A 123 3.09 7.62 -26.44
C GLU A 123 2.47 6.41 -25.72
N ILE A 124 1.70 6.67 -24.66
CA ILE A 124 1.09 5.64 -23.81
C ILE A 124 -0.43 5.65 -23.98
N PHE A 125 -1.05 6.82 -24.06
CA PHE A 125 -2.51 6.99 -24.04
C PHE A 125 -3.05 7.58 -25.34
N PRO A 126 -4.35 7.42 -25.62
CA PRO A 126 -5.01 8.10 -26.73
C PRO A 126 -4.80 9.62 -26.67
N HIS A 127 -4.61 10.25 -27.82
CA HIS A 127 -4.21 11.66 -27.91
C HIS A 127 -5.13 12.63 -27.14
N ALA A 128 -6.44 12.42 -27.18
CA ALA A 128 -7.40 13.27 -26.47
C ALA A 128 -7.18 13.23 -24.94
N GLN A 129 -6.87 12.06 -24.40
CA GLN A 129 -6.63 11.85 -22.99
C GLN A 129 -5.25 12.35 -22.57
N ALA A 130 -4.22 12.05 -23.37
CA ALA A 130 -2.87 12.56 -23.15
C ALA A 130 -2.83 14.09 -23.08
N ALA A 131 -3.61 14.77 -23.94
CA ALA A 131 -3.72 16.23 -23.92
C ALA A 131 -4.33 16.76 -22.62
N VAL A 132 -5.34 16.08 -22.07
CA VAL A 132 -5.95 16.44 -20.77
C VAL A 132 -4.94 16.24 -19.64
N PHE A 133 -4.27 15.09 -19.60
CA PHE A 133 -3.28 14.78 -18.57
C PHE A 133 -2.14 15.80 -18.57
N HIS A 134 -1.60 16.08 -19.75
CA HIS A 134 -0.56 17.08 -19.94
C HIS A 134 -1.02 18.49 -19.54
N SER A 135 -2.25 18.88 -19.91
CA SER A 135 -2.81 20.18 -19.51
C SER A 135 -2.93 20.30 -17.98
N ASN A 136 -3.36 19.24 -17.31
CA ASN A 136 -3.45 19.23 -15.85
C ASN A 136 -2.06 19.25 -15.19
N ASP A 137 -1.07 18.58 -15.77
CA ASP A 137 0.31 18.64 -15.30
C ASP A 137 0.84 20.08 -15.34
N LEU A 138 0.60 20.81 -16.44
CA LEU A 138 1.00 22.20 -16.58
C LEU A 138 0.34 23.12 -15.54
N LYS A 139 -0.94 22.92 -15.23
CA LYS A 139 -1.64 23.70 -14.19
C LYS A 139 -0.99 23.54 -12.81
N VAL A 140 -0.55 22.34 -12.47
CA VAL A 140 0.14 22.05 -11.20
C VAL A 140 1.51 22.71 -11.17
N LEU A 141 2.26 22.63 -12.28
CA LEU A 141 3.57 23.26 -12.41
C LEU A 141 3.48 24.79 -12.32
N GLU A 142 2.44 25.39 -12.91
CA GLU A 142 2.18 26.84 -12.83
C GLU A 142 1.75 27.26 -11.42
N ALA A 143 0.86 26.50 -10.78
CA ALA A 143 0.38 26.80 -9.43
C ALA A 143 1.43 26.56 -8.34
N GLY A 144 2.35 25.60 -8.56
CA GLY A 144 3.38 25.23 -7.59
C GLY A 144 2.84 24.55 -6.33
N VAL A 145 1.61 24.05 -6.35
CA VAL A 145 0.94 23.38 -5.22
C VAL A 145 0.19 22.13 -5.69
N PRO A 146 -0.13 21.17 -4.79
CA PRO A 146 -0.95 20.03 -5.13
C PRO A 146 -2.35 20.43 -5.61
N LEU A 147 -2.83 19.76 -6.67
CA LEU A 147 -4.18 19.93 -7.21
C LEU A 147 -4.83 18.56 -7.47
N GLU A 148 -6.15 18.50 -7.35
CA GLU A 148 -6.95 17.30 -7.65
C GLU A 148 -7.72 17.46 -8.96
N PHE A 149 -7.79 16.38 -9.73
CA PHE A 149 -8.50 16.31 -10.99
C PHE A 149 -9.33 15.03 -11.06
N GLU A 150 -10.49 15.12 -11.70
CA GLU A 150 -11.22 13.94 -12.15
C GLU A 150 -10.78 13.62 -13.57
N GLU A 151 -10.10 12.48 -13.74
CA GLU A 151 -9.54 12.07 -15.02
C GLU A 151 -10.19 10.75 -15.45
N ALA A 152 -10.87 10.78 -16.59
CA ALA A 152 -11.38 9.58 -17.23
C ALA A 152 -10.24 8.92 -18.01
N ALA A 153 -9.74 7.80 -17.50
CA ALA A 153 -8.87 6.90 -18.22
C ALA A 153 -9.75 5.97 -19.09
N VAL A 154 -9.37 5.73 -20.34
CA VAL A 154 -10.08 4.84 -21.26
C VAL A 154 -9.07 3.80 -21.65
N HIS A 155 -9.36 2.56 -21.31
CA HIS A 155 -8.50 1.44 -21.64
C HIS A 155 -9.30 0.31 -22.30
N ASP A 156 -8.62 -0.80 -22.57
CA ASP A 156 -9.12 -1.91 -23.38
C ASP A 156 -10.29 -2.63 -22.68
N ASP A 157 -10.40 -2.50 -21.36
CA ASP A 157 -11.46 -3.07 -20.52
C ASP A 157 -12.63 -2.11 -20.23
N GLY A 158 -12.51 -0.82 -20.60
CA GLY A 158 -13.56 0.19 -20.41
C GLY A 158 -13.03 1.56 -19.97
N SER A 159 -13.96 2.43 -19.57
CA SER A 159 -13.61 3.74 -19.00
C SER A 159 -13.60 3.69 -17.49
N HIS A 160 -12.48 4.09 -16.89
CA HIS A 160 -12.29 4.23 -15.45
C HIS A 160 -12.20 5.73 -15.12
N ILE A 161 -13.06 6.23 -14.25
CA ILE A 161 -12.96 7.60 -13.73
C ILE A 161 -12.18 7.53 -12.43
N GLY A 162 -10.93 8.03 -12.45
CA GLY A 162 -10.06 8.12 -11.29
C GLY A 162 -9.99 9.55 -10.75
N VAL A 163 -9.91 9.69 -9.43
CA VAL A 163 -9.47 10.95 -8.82
C VAL A 163 -7.95 10.94 -8.79
N VAL A 164 -7.34 11.95 -9.40
CA VAL A 164 -5.89 12.08 -9.52
C VAL A 164 -5.44 13.29 -8.72
N CYS A 165 -4.67 13.02 -7.67
CA CYS A 165 -3.95 14.07 -6.93
C CYS A 165 -2.58 14.24 -7.56
N LYS A 166 -2.30 15.43 -8.13
CA LYS A 166 -1.03 15.77 -8.77
C LYS A 166 -0.31 16.83 -7.94
N PHE A 167 1.00 16.69 -7.78
CA PHE A 167 1.81 17.56 -6.91
C PHE A 167 3.20 17.80 -7.48
N PRO A 168 3.78 19.00 -7.30
CA PRO A 168 5.14 19.29 -7.70
C PRO A 168 6.15 18.67 -6.73
N LEU A 169 7.28 18.23 -7.26
CA LEU A 169 8.45 17.83 -6.47
C LEU A 169 9.53 18.88 -6.60
N PHE A 170 10.12 19.23 -5.45
CA PHE A 170 11.13 20.28 -5.33
C PHE A 170 12.51 19.69 -5.08
N ASP A 171 13.52 20.29 -5.70
CA ASP A 171 14.91 19.97 -5.46
C ASP A 171 15.42 20.62 -4.15
N VAL A 172 16.71 20.43 -3.85
CA VAL A 172 17.36 21.00 -2.66
C VAL A 172 17.41 22.53 -2.66
N GLU A 173 17.23 23.17 -3.81
CA GLU A 173 17.18 24.63 -3.96
C GLU A 173 15.74 25.18 -3.92
N GLY A 174 14.75 24.30 -3.77
CA GLY A 174 13.33 24.67 -3.73
C GLY A 174 12.73 24.91 -5.12
N LYS A 175 13.40 24.48 -6.20
CA LYS A 175 12.88 24.58 -7.56
C LYS A 175 12.15 23.29 -7.94
N ILE A 176 11.02 23.45 -8.65
CA ILE A 176 10.28 22.29 -9.18
C ILE A 176 11.15 21.57 -10.22
N TYR A 177 11.39 20.28 -10.03
CA TYR A 177 12.17 19.45 -10.98
C TYR A 177 11.35 18.30 -11.59
N ALA A 178 10.21 17.96 -10.99
CA ALA A 178 9.34 16.88 -11.43
C ALA A 178 7.91 17.13 -10.94
N ILE A 179 6.97 16.38 -11.53
CA ILE A 179 5.58 16.29 -11.09
C ILE A 179 5.27 14.85 -10.72
N GLY A 180 4.59 14.66 -9.59
CA GLY A 180 4.07 13.38 -9.16
C GLY A 180 2.56 13.32 -9.26
N GLY A 181 2.04 12.11 -9.42
CA GLY A 181 0.60 11.86 -9.38
C GLY A 181 0.27 10.55 -8.69
N ILE A 182 -0.79 10.59 -7.89
CA ILE A 182 -1.41 9.40 -7.30
C ILE A 182 -2.82 9.31 -7.85
N VAL A 183 -3.09 8.23 -8.57
CA VAL A 183 -4.43 7.92 -9.09
C VAL A 183 -5.09 6.99 -8.09
N THR A 184 -6.14 7.48 -7.46
CA THR A 184 -7.02 6.66 -6.63
C THR A 184 -8.20 6.26 -7.48
N ASP A 185 -8.16 5.03 -7.99
CA ASP A 185 -9.33 4.39 -8.54
C ASP A 185 -10.32 4.13 -7.39
N ILE A 186 -11.60 4.37 -7.63
CA ILE A 186 -12.68 3.97 -6.71
C ILE A 186 -13.34 2.76 -7.35
N PRO A 187 -12.97 1.52 -6.95
CA PRO A 187 -13.63 0.34 -7.47
C PRO A 187 -15.13 0.43 -7.21
N GLU A 188 -15.95 0.19 -8.23
CA GLU A 188 -17.43 0.16 -8.12
C GLU A 188 -17.90 -0.65 -6.90
N ARG A 189 -17.19 -1.75 -6.58
CA ARG A 189 -17.49 -2.60 -5.43
C ARG A 189 -17.39 -1.87 -4.08
N LYS A 190 -16.36 -1.04 -3.88
CA LYS A 190 -16.22 -0.25 -2.64
C LYS A 190 -17.23 0.90 -2.60
N ARG A 191 -17.62 1.44 -3.75
CA ARG A 191 -18.70 2.44 -3.85
C ARG A 191 -20.06 1.81 -3.50
N ALA A 192 -20.35 0.59 -3.98
CA ALA A 192 -21.58 -0.12 -3.67
C ALA A 192 -21.65 -0.58 -2.20
N GLU A 193 -20.58 -1.16 -1.66
CA GLU A 193 -20.51 -1.55 -0.24
C GLU A 193 -20.56 -0.32 0.69
N GLY A 194 -19.89 0.78 0.32
CA GLY A 194 -19.94 2.06 1.04
C GLY A 194 -21.33 2.70 1.00
N ALA A 195 -21.94 2.83 -0.18
CA ALA A 195 -23.28 3.39 -0.33
C ALA A 195 -24.36 2.52 0.35
N LEU A 196 -24.21 1.19 0.30
CA LEU A 196 -25.10 0.28 1.04
C LEU A 196 -24.95 0.51 2.55
N ARG A 197 -23.73 0.60 3.06
CA ARG A 197 -23.47 0.84 4.48
C ARG A 197 -23.98 2.20 4.95
N GLU A 198 -23.78 3.25 4.15
CA GLU A 198 -24.32 4.59 4.44
C GLU A 198 -25.85 4.61 4.41
N SER A 199 -26.46 3.95 3.42
CA SER A 199 -27.93 3.80 3.33
C SER A 199 -28.50 3.01 4.51
N GLU A 200 -27.86 1.90 4.90
CA GLU A 200 -28.25 1.11 6.07
C GLU A 200 -28.10 1.91 7.36
N GLN A 201 -27.04 2.71 7.51
CA GLN A 201 -26.85 3.58 8.67
C GLN A 201 -27.89 4.70 8.71
N LEU A 202 -28.18 5.33 7.58
CA LEU A 202 -29.21 6.36 7.48
C LEU A 202 -30.59 5.77 7.82
N PHE A 203 -30.91 4.59 7.28
CA PHE A 203 -32.14 3.87 7.60
C PHE A 203 -32.24 3.57 9.09
N ARG A 204 -31.20 2.99 9.71
CA ARG A 204 -31.19 2.71 11.16
C ARG A 204 -31.35 3.97 11.99
N ASN A 205 -30.63 5.04 11.67
CA ASN A 205 -30.74 6.31 12.38
C ASN A 205 -32.16 6.90 12.26
N MET A 206 -32.72 6.91 11.05
CA MET A 206 -34.09 7.41 10.86
C MET A 206 -35.12 6.55 11.61
N ALA A 207 -34.98 5.23 11.54
CA ALA A 207 -35.89 4.31 12.20
C ALA A 207 -35.77 4.39 13.73
N ASP A 208 -34.57 4.47 14.29
CA ASP A 208 -34.33 4.51 15.74
C ASP A 208 -34.79 5.82 16.39
N HIS A 209 -34.87 6.92 15.62
CA HIS A 209 -35.35 8.21 16.10
C HIS A 209 -36.82 8.49 15.74
N ALA A 210 -37.48 7.62 14.98
CA ALA A 210 -38.90 7.74 14.70
C ALA A 210 -39.72 7.40 15.97
N PRO A 211 -40.74 8.20 16.35
CA PRO A 211 -41.57 7.95 17.53
C PRO A 211 -42.63 6.85 17.27
N VAL A 212 -42.27 5.82 16.51
CA VAL A 212 -43.11 4.69 16.14
C VAL A 212 -42.30 3.40 16.20
N MET A 213 -42.95 2.29 16.54
CA MET A 213 -42.30 0.97 16.47
C MET A 213 -42.20 0.53 15.01
N ILE A 214 -40.98 0.20 14.57
CA ILE A 214 -40.69 -0.24 13.20
C ILE A 214 -40.01 -1.60 13.28
N TRP A 215 -40.49 -2.54 12.48
CA TRP A 215 -39.82 -3.82 12.27
C TRP A 215 -39.85 -4.19 10.79
N VAL A 216 -38.91 -5.04 10.40
CA VAL A 216 -38.88 -5.71 9.10
C VAL A 216 -38.95 -7.21 9.38
N SER A 217 -39.70 -7.94 8.58
CA SER A 217 -39.79 -9.40 8.67
C SER A 217 -39.55 -10.07 7.33
N ASN A 218 -39.10 -11.31 7.36
CA ASN A 218 -39.06 -12.16 6.18
C ASN A 218 -40.49 -12.60 5.77
N PRO A 219 -40.68 -13.25 4.59
CA PRO A 219 -42.01 -13.69 4.13
C PRO A 219 -42.70 -14.74 5.03
N VAL A 220 -41.96 -15.36 5.95
CA VAL A 220 -42.48 -16.33 6.92
C VAL A 220 -42.91 -15.65 8.23
N GLY A 221 -42.76 -14.32 8.34
CA GLY A 221 -43.19 -13.54 9.50
C GLY A 221 -42.17 -13.48 10.63
N GLU A 222 -40.93 -13.88 10.39
CA GLU A 222 -39.84 -13.75 11.34
C GLU A 222 -39.19 -12.36 11.21
N ALA A 223 -39.04 -11.65 12.32
CA ALA A 223 -38.44 -10.32 12.34
C ALA A 223 -36.93 -10.38 12.03
N THR A 224 -36.50 -9.60 11.03
CA THR A 224 -35.10 -9.43 10.63
C THR A 224 -34.50 -8.11 11.11
N TYR A 225 -35.35 -7.16 11.52
CA TYR A 225 -34.94 -5.89 12.13
C TYR A 225 -36.05 -5.37 13.05
N VAL A 226 -35.68 -4.75 14.16
CA VAL A 226 -36.52 -3.94 15.03
C VAL A 226 -35.78 -2.64 15.37
N ASN A 227 -36.49 -1.51 15.44
CA ASN A 227 -35.90 -0.23 15.80
C ASN A 227 -35.81 -0.01 17.32
N LYS A 228 -35.10 1.03 17.75
CA LYS A 228 -34.95 1.38 19.16
C LYS A 228 -36.29 1.64 19.87
N GLN A 229 -37.27 2.24 19.20
CA GLN A 229 -38.60 2.48 19.80
C GLN A 229 -39.32 1.19 20.16
N TRP A 230 -39.12 0.11 19.38
CA TRP A 230 -39.62 -1.22 19.71
C TRP A 230 -39.01 -1.72 21.02
N THR A 231 -37.67 -1.72 21.13
CA THR A 231 -36.98 -2.22 22.32
C THR A 231 -37.32 -1.42 23.58
N ASP A 232 -37.43 -0.10 23.45
CA ASP A 232 -37.80 0.79 24.57
C ASP A 232 -39.24 0.54 25.04
N PHE A 233 -40.16 0.19 24.14
CA PHE A 233 -41.56 -0.04 24.45
C PHE A 233 -41.82 -1.46 25.01
N THR A 234 -41.25 -2.48 24.37
CA THR A 234 -41.47 -3.89 24.75
C THR A 234 -40.58 -4.34 25.91
N GLY A 235 -39.49 -3.61 26.19
CA GLY A 235 -38.49 -3.99 27.18
C GLY A 235 -37.59 -5.15 26.74
N THR A 236 -37.64 -5.54 25.46
CA THR A 236 -36.80 -6.59 24.89
C THR A 236 -35.55 -6.01 24.24
N THR A 237 -34.45 -6.76 24.24
CA THR A 237 -33.26 -6.40 23.45
C THR A 237 -33.50 -6.57 21.95
N PHE A 238 -32.62 -5.99 21.13
CA PHE A 238 -32.66 -6.14 19.68
C PHE A 238 -32.65 -7.62 19.29
N GLU A 239 -31.73 -8.41 19.86
CA GLU A 239 -31.57 -9.83 19.58
C GLU A 239 -32.81 -10.65 19.96
N GLN A 240 -33.48 -10.30 21.06
CA GLN A 240 -34.72 -10.95 21.51
C GLN A 240 -35.93 -10.60 20.64
N GLY A 241 -35.92 -9.45 19.97
CA GLY A 241 -36.98 -9.05 19.05
C GLY A 241 -36.90 -9.73 17.67
N LEU A 242 -35.76 -10.33 17.33
CA LEU A 242 -35.55 -11.01 16.04
C LEU A 242 -36.21 -12.40 15.98
N GLY A 243 -36.36 -12.93 14.76
CA GLY A 243 -36.96 -14.23 14.54
C GLY A 243 -38.44 -14.23 14.92
N VAL A 244 -38.86 -15.25 15.68
CA VAL A 244 -40.20 -15.32 16.28
C VAL A 244 -40.28 -14.67 17.66
N GLY A 245 -39.19 -14.08 18.17
CA GLY A 245 -39.10 -13.53 19.52
C GLY A 245 -40.04 -12.35 19.78
N TRP A 246 -40.52 -11.68 18.73
CA TRP A 246 -41.58 -10.67 18.84
C TRP A 246 -42.90 -11.23 19.42
N LEU A 247 -43.18 -12.53 19.27
CA LEU A 247 -44.36 -13.18 19.84
C LEU A 247 -44.37 -13.11 21.37
N ASP A 248 -43.20 -13.06 22.01
CA ASP A 248 -43.08 -12.95 23.46
C ASP A 248 -43.51 -11.57 23.98
N SER A 249 -43.51 -10.56 23.09
CA SER A 249 -44.03 -9.23 23.39
C SER A 249 -45.56 -9.12 23.19
N ALA A 250 -46.19 -10.10 22.52
CA ALA A 250 -47.64 -10.16 22.36
C ALA A 250 -48.32 -10.71 23.61
N HIS A 251 -49.55 -10.24 23.89
CA HIS A 251 -50.34 -10.69 25.03
C HIS A 251 -50.56 -12.22 24.97
N PRO A 252 -50.41 -12.96 26.09
CA PRO A 252 -50.44 -14.43 26.07
C PRO A 252 -51.69 -15.05 25.41
N ASN A 253 -52.83 -14.40 25.52
CA ASN A 253 -54.09 -14.86 24.91
C ASN A 253 -54.13 -14.70 23.39
N ASP A 254 -53.31 -13.81 22.82
CA ASP A 254 -53.33 -13.47 21.39
C ASP A 254 -52.23 -14.20 20.62
N ARG A 255 -51.18 -14.67 21.30
CA ARG A 255 -50.07 -15.47 20.71
C ARG A 255 -50.55 -16.63 19.82
N PRO A 256 -51.57 -17.42 20.18
CA PRO A 256 -52.06 -18.51 19.33
C PRO A 256 -52.67 -18.02 18.00
N MET A 257 -53.17 -16.79 17.95
CA MET A 257 -53.81 -16.21 16.76
C MET A 257 -52.81 -15.58 15.79
N VAL A 258 -51.64 -15.17 16.28
CA VAL A 258 -50.62 -14.43 15.50
C VAL A 258 -49.35 -15.24 15.21
N SER A 259 -49.26 -16.48 15.72
CA SER A 259 -48.12 -17.38 15.45
C SER A 259 -48.00 -17.71 13.95
N PRO A 260 -46.80 -17.62 13.34
CA PRO A 260 -46.57 -17.97 11.93
C PRO A 260 -46.97 -19.41 11.55
N SER A 261 -47.00 -20.33 12.53
CA SER A 261 -47.46 -21.71 12.34
C SER A 261 -48.98 -21.86 12.18
N ALA A 262 -49.76 -20.78 12.36
CA ALA A 262 -51.22 -20.79 12.24
C ALA A 262 -51.74 -20.59 10.81
N SER A 263 -50.88 -20.27 9.83
CA SER A 263 -51.29 -20.22 8.42
C SER A 263 -51.34 -21.64 7.83
N LYS A 264 -52.46 -22.34 8.04
CA LYS A 264 -52.88 -23.38 7.08
C LYS A 264 -52.90 -22.73 5.69
N PRO A 265 -52.32 -23.36 4.65
CA PRO A 265 -52.44 -22.82 3.31
C PRO A 265 -53.93 -22.76 2.95
N ARG A 266 -54.45 -21.55 2.72
CA ARG A 266 -55.72 -21.42 1.99
C ARG A 266 -55.41 -21.89 0.58
N MET A 267 -55.84 -23.11 0.25
CA MET A 267 -55.92 -23.57 -1.13
C MET A 267 -56.86 -22.62 -1.88
N CYS A 268 -56.33 -21.92 -2.87
CA CYS A 268 -57.02 -21.45 -4.06
C CYS A 268 -56.13 -21.80 -5.24
#